data_AF-A0A7C4BP85-F1
#
_entry.id   AF-A0A7C4BP85-F1
#
_cell.length_a   1.000
_cell.length_b   1.000
_cell.length_c   1.000
_cell.angle_alpha   90.00
_cell.angle_beta   90.00
_cell.angle_gamma   90.00
#
_symmetry.space_group_name_H-M   'P 1'
#
loop_
_entity.id
_entity.type
_entity.pdbx_description
1 polymer ?
#
loop_
_entity_poly.entity_id
_entity_poly.type
_entity_poly.pdbx_seq_one_letter_code
_entity_poly.pdbx_strand_id
1 'polypeptide(L)'
;MRRLINIILMVVLFILILGLILVINADVKISGSDSGKIELAENQKQNDSKDIPNINLSPSDMPKLMEALKLWKLIDDLGLEKLGDDKMMAFITKYKQLEKTRFEYHNTRKEALKELQKLTETNESEQKVKSKLDDIKSMDKVFFEKDLQLVNTLNSYLTSSQQAKFIIFQDNYWRDMRQIMRNLKEIAALKEKENKMKFQPEILSKE
;
A
#
# COMPACT_ATOMS: atom_id res chain seq x y z
N MET A 1 -10.23 12.77 -20.94
CA MET A 1 -10.48 11.57 -20.11
C MET A 1 -9.58 11.45 -18.87
N ARG A 2 -8.24 11.57 -18.95
CA ARG A 2 -7.34 11.44 -17.77
C ARG A 2 -7.61 12.43 -16.61
N ARG A 3 -8.04 13.65 -16.90
CA ARG A 3 -8.42 14.64 -15.87
C ARG A 3 -9.69 14.26 -15.10
N LEU A 4 -10.64 13.63 -15.79
CA LEU A 4 -11.91 13.15 -15.20
C LEU A 4 -11.67 11.98 -14.25
N ILE A 5 -10.77 11.06 -14.63
CA ILE A 5 -10.36 9.93 -13.79
C ILE A 5 -9.67 10.42 -12.52
N ASN A 6 -8.77 11.40 -12.61
CA ASN A 6 -8.11 11.96 -11.42
C ASN A 6 -9.08 12.70 -10.49
N ILE A 7 -10.12 13.34 -11.03
CA ILE A 7 -11.16 14.00 -10.23
C ILE A 7 -12.02 12.94 -9.52
N ILE A 8 -12.42 11.88 -10.21
CA ILE A 8 -13.18 10.78 -9.61
C ILE A 8 -12.35 10.09 -8.52
N LEU A 9 -11.06 9.84 -8.78
CA LEU A 9 -10.11 9.30 -7.80
C LEU A 9 -10.03 10.16 -6.53
N MET A 10 -9.92 11.48 -6.70
CA MET A 10 -9.86 12.43 -5.58
C MET A 10 -11.17 12.46 -4.79
N VAL A 11 -12.32 12.41 -5.46
CA VAL A 11 -13.64 12.39 -4.82
C VAL A 11 -13.86 11.07 -4.05
N VAL A 12 -13.46 9.94 -4.62
CA VAL A 12 -13.58 8.63 -3.93
C VAL A 12 -12.63 8.53 -2.75
N LEU A 13 -11.40 9.02 -2.88
CA LEU A 13 -10.45 9.11 -1.76
C LEU A 13 -11.01 10.00 -0.64
N PHE A 14 -11.64 11.12 -1.01
CA PHE A 14 -12.28 12.03 -0.07
C PHE A 14 -13.47 11.37 0.67
N ILE A 15 -14.29 10.61 -0.04
CA ILE A 15 -15.42 9.86 0.54
C ILE A 15 -14.93 8.74 1.48
N LEU A 16 -13.87 8.02 1.11
CA LEU A 16 -13.28 6.97 1.97
C LEU A 16 -12.67 7.56 3.25
N ILE A 17 -12.02 8.72 3.15
CA ILE A 17 -11.51 9.46 4.30
C ILE A 17 -12.66 9.92 5.20
N LEU A 18 -13.74 10.47 4.63
CA LEU A 18 -14.92 10.87 5.38
C LEU A 18 -15.65 9.69 6.06
N GLY A 19 -15.74 8.54 5.39
CA GLY A 19 -16.33 7.33 5.94
C GLY A 19 -15.54 6.79 7.14
N LEU A 20 -14.21 6.83 7.08
CA LEU A 20 -13.35 6.45 8.20
C LEU A 20 -13.52 7.40 9.40
N ILE A 21 -13.67 8.70 9.15
CA ILE A 21 -13.93 9.71 10.20
C ILE A 21 -15.26 9.45 10.91
N LEU A 22 -16.31 9.09 10.16
CA LEU A 22 -17.63 8.77 10.75
C LEU A 22 -17.60 7.50 11.61
N VAL A 23 -16.84 6.48 11.18
CA VAL A 23 -16.69 5.24 11.96
C VAL A 23 -15.94 5.49 13.27
N ILE A 24 -14.92 6.35 13.27
CA ILE A 24 -14.16 6.71 14.48
C ILE A 24 -15.01 7.58 15.43
N ASN A 25 -15.83 8.50 14.90
CA ASN A 25 -16.70 9.33 15.72
C ASN A 25 -17.94 8.60 16.25
N ALA A 26 -18.37 7.49 15.61
CA ALA A 26 -19.47 6.67 16.11
C ALA A 26 -19.11 5.91 17.40
N ASP A 27 -17.83 5.63 17.63
CA ASP A 27 -17.34 4.93 18.85
C ASP A 27 -17.19 5.86 20.07
N VAL A 28 -17.40 7.18 19.90
CA VAL A 28 -17.22 8.19 20.97
C VAL A 28 -18.55 8.58 21.62
N LYS A 29 -19.70 8.04 21.19
CA LYS A 29 -21.01 8.51 21.66
C LYS A 29 -21.91 7.42 22.24
N ILE A 30 -21.43 6.74 23.28
CA ILE A 30 -22.31 6.17 24.31
C ILE A 30 -21.75 6.51 25.70
N SER A 31 -22.04 7.72 26.18
CA SER A 31 -22.19 8.02 27.61
C SER A 31 -22.87 9.38 27.79
N GLY A 32 -24.01 9.40 28.48
CA GLY A 32 -24.44 10.54 29.31
C GLY A 32 -25.39 11.61 28.72
N SER A 33 -26.69 11.31 28.75
CA SER A 33 -27.81 12.10 29.32
C SER A 33 -27.83 13.66 29.28
N ASP A 34 -28.80 14.16 28.50
CA ASP A 34 -29.92 15.06 28.88
C ASP A 34 -29.69 16.51 29.37
N SER A 35 -30.09 17.49 28.54
CA SER A 35 -31.11 18.54 28.84
C SER A 35 -30.99 19.71 27.83
N GLY A 36 -32.15 20.17 27.35
CA GLY A 36 -32.26 21.03 26.16
C GLY A 36 -32.09 22.53 26.37
N LYS A 37 -31.96 23.23 25.24
CA LYS A 37 -32.74 24.41 24.81
C LYS A 37 -32.17 24.97 23.51
N ILE A 38 -33.08 25.37 22.64
CA ILE A 38 -32.86 26.05 21.37
C ILE A 38 -32.54 27.53 21.67
N GLU A 39 -31.48 28.07 21.10
CA GLU A 39 -31.43 29.50 20.79
C GLU A 39 -30.56 29.76 19.54
N LEU A 40 -31.09 30.63 18.69
CA LEU A 40 -30.60 31.01 17.36
C LEU A 40 -29.64 32.20 17.45
N ALA A 41 -28.70 32.19 16.50
CA ALA A 41 -28.00 33.34 15.91
C ALA A 41 -26.92 34.04 16.77
N GLU A 42 -25.66 33.96 16.34
CA GLU A 42 -25.04 34.95 15.44
C GLU A 42 -23.52 34.71 15.31
N ASN A 43 -23.07 34.59 14.06
CA ASN A 43 -21.93 35.31 13.51
C ASN A 43 -20.56 35.16 14.20
N GLN A 44 -19.77 34.16 13.77
CA GLN A 44 -18.31 34.31 13.72
C GLN A 44 -17.78 33.84 12.36
N LYS A 45 -17.36 34.81 11.55
CA LYS A 45 -16.35 34.64 10.51
C LYS A 45 -15.14 33.92 11.11
N GLN A 46 -15.00 32.63 10.84
CA GLN A 46 -13.74 31.92 11.02
C GLN A 46 -13.22 31.50 9.65
N ASN A 47 -11.96 31.87 9.41
CA ASN A 47 -11.16 31.47 8.27
C ASN A 47 -11.33 29.98 7.97
N ASP A 48 -11.91 29.67 6.81
CA ASP A 48 -11.80 28.35 6.17
C ASP A 48 -10.38 28.15 5.61
N SER A 49 -9.38 28.21 6.49
CA SER A 49 -8.16 27.46 6.31
C SER A 49 -8.59 26.00 6.36
N LYS A 50 -8.80 25.38 5.20
CA LYS A 50 -9.02 23.94 5.05
C LYS A 50 -8.08 23.20 5.99
N ASP A 51 -8.62 22.77 7.13
CA ASP A 51 -7.95 21.87 8.04
C ASP A 51 -7.67 20.60 7.26
N ILE A 52 -6.43 20.47 6.76
CA ILE A 52 -5.92 19.18 6.34
C ILE A 52 -5.85 18.39 7.64
N PRO A 53 -6.72 17.38 7.85
CA PRO A 53 -6.73 16.63 9.09
C PRO A 53 -5.33 16.08 9.32
N ASN A 54 -4.81 16.23 10.55
CA ASN A 54 -3.49 15.75 10.90
C ASN A 54 -3.49 14.22 10.97
N ILE A 55 -3.37 13.56 9.82
CA ILE A 55 -3.29 12.11 9.72
C ILE A 55 -1.96 11.68 10.37
N ASN A 56 -2.03 11.15 11.59
CA ASN A 56 -0.88 10.56 12.29
C ASN A 56 -0.65 9.13 11.76
N LEU A 57 0.09 9.01 10.65
CA LEU A 57 0.51 7.72 10.10
C LEU A 57 1.80 7.29 10.78
N SER A 58 1.75 6.20 11.54
CA SER A 58 2.97 5.56 12.05
C SER A 58 3.72 4.87 10.90
N PRO A 59 5.06 4.80 10.93
CA PRO A 59 5.83 3.99 9.98
C PRO A 59 5.35 2.54 9.85
N SER A 60 4.76 1.97 10.91
CA SER A 60 4.18 0.62 10.92
C SER A 60 2.91 0.48 10.07
N ASP A 61 2.21 1.58 9.78
CA ASP A 61 0.94 1.57 9.05
C ASP A 61 1.14 1.68 7.53
N MET A 62 2.33 2.10 7.11
CA MET A 62 2.68 2.28 5.69
C MET A 62 2.48 1.02 4.84
N PRO A 63 2.92 -0.19 5.27
CA PRO A 63 2.69 -1.40 4.48
C PRO A 63 1.21 -1.73 4.32
N LYS A 64 0.40 -1.51 5.36
CA LYS A 64 -1.05 -1.78 5.34
C LYS A 64 -1.78 -0.81 4.43
N LEU A 65 -1.45 0.49 4.52
CA LEU A 65 -1.99 1.51 3.62
C LEU A 65 -1.63 1.20 2.16
N MET A 66 -0.41 0.72 1.94
CA MET A 66 0.05 0.33 0.61
C MET A 66 -0.73 -0.85 0.04
N GLU A 67 -0.96 -1.89 0.84
CA GLU A 67 -1.78 -3.04 0.45
C GLU A 67 -3.23 -2.62 0.16
N ALA A 68 -3.80 -1.73 0.98
CA ALA A 68 -5.16 -1.23 0.76
C ALA A 68 -5.27 -0.44 -0.55
N LEU A 69 -4.35 0.49 -0.80
CA LEU A 69 -4.30 1.27 -2.04
C LEU A 69 -4.09 0.38 -3.26
N LYS A 70 -3.27 -0.67 -3.11
CA LYS A 70 -3.04 -1.69 -4.14
C LYS A 70 -4.33 -2.36 -4.57
N LEU A 71 -5.01 -2.95 -3.60
CA LEU A 71 -6.22 -3.73 -3.83
C LEU A 71 -7.32 -2.85 -4.37
N TRP A 72 -7.46 -1.64 -3.85
CA TRP A 72 -8.42 -0.67 -4.35
C TRP A 72 -8.17 -0.32 -5.81
N LYS A 73 -6.93 0.04 -6.18
CA LYS A 73 -6.58 0.37 -7.58
C LYS A 73 -6.76 -0.84 -8.49
N LEU A 74 -6.44 -2.05 -8.02
CA LEU A 74 -6.65 -3.28 -8.76
C LEU A 74 -8.13 -3.54 -9.03
N ILE A 75 -8.99 -3.37 -8.02
CA ILE A 75 -10.45 -3.52 -8.15
C ILE A 75 -10.99 -2.51 -9.16
N ASP A 76 -10.64 -1.24 -9.02
CA ASP A 76 -11.09 -0.15 -9.88
C ASP A 76 -10.61 -0.31 -11.34
N ASP A 77 -9.30 -0.50 -11.56
CA ASP A 77 -8.73 -0.58 -12.89
C ASP A 77 -9.31 -1.77 -13.67
N LEU A 78 -9.43 -2.94 -13.03
CA LEU A 78 -9.96 -4.15 -13.65
C LEU A 78 -11.49 -4.20 -13.66
N GLY A 79 -12.18 -3.32 -12.92
CA GLY A 79 -13.63 -3.39 -12.75
C GLY A 79 -14.08 -4.73 -12.16
N LEU A 80 -13.41 -5.18 -11.10
CA LEU A 80 -13.65 -6.50 -10.49
C LEU A 80 -15.03 -6.62 -9.84
N GLU A 81 -15.66 -5.51 -9.48
CA GLU A 81 -17.03 -5.45 -8.97
C GLU A 81 -18.04 -6.08 -9.93
N LYS A 82 -17.72 -6.15 -11.22
CA LYS A 82 -18.57 -6.74 -12.26
C LYS A 82 -18.49 -8.27 -12.33
N LEU A 83 -17.60 -8.91 -11.57
CA LEU A 83 -17.42 -10.36 -11.55
C LEU A 83 -18.43 -11.08 -10.64
N GLY A 84 -19.10 -10.35 -9.76
CA GLY A 84 -19.86 -10.90 -8.63
C GLY A 84 -18.95 -11.22 -7.43
N ASP A 85 -19.53 -11.15 -6.23
CA ASP A 85 -18.78 -11.16 -4.97
C ASP A 85 -17.89 -12.40 -4.81
N ASP A 86 -18.40 -13.59 -5.12
CA ASP A 86 -17.64 -14.84 -4.98
C ASP A 86 -16.37 -14.88 -5.85
N LYS A 87 -16.49 -14.46 -7.13
CA LYS A 87 -15.37 -14.43 -8.07
C LYS A 87 -14.38 -13.33 -7.72
N MET A 88 -14.88 -12.17 -7.28
CA MET A 88 -14.03 -11.09 -6.80
C MET A 88 -13.21 -11.53 -5.58
N MET A 89 -13.83 -12.19 -4.60
CA MET A 89 -13.15 -12.69 -3.41
C MET A 89 -12.14 -13.80 -3.73
N ALA A 90 -12.49 -14.71 -4.65
CA ALA A 90 -11.56 -15.73 -5.15
C ALA A 90 -10.35 -15.09 -5.85
N PHE A 91 -10.59 -14.08 -6.69
CA PHE A 91 -9.54 -13.32 -7.37
C PHE A 91 -8.62 -12.62 -6.36
N ILE A 92 -9.16 -11.85 -5.40
CA ILE A 92 -8.37 -11.14 -4.39
C ILE A 92 -7.53 -12.11 -3.58
N THR A 93 -8.11 -13.24 -3.15
CA THR A 93 -7.39 -14.28 -2.41
C THR A 93 -6.22 -14.83 -3.21
N LYS A 94 -6.44 -15.17 -4.48
CA LYS A 94 -5.38 -15.67 -5.37
C LYS A 94 -4.34 -14.61 -5.70
N TYR A 95 -4.75 -13.35 -5.77
CA TYR A 95 -3.86 -12.23 -6.00
C TYR A 95 -2.89 -12.04 -4.84
N LYS A 96 -3.39 -12.09 -3.60
CA LYS A 96 -2.54 -12.05 -2.39
C LYS A 96 -1.56 -13.22 -2.35
N GLN A 97 -1.95 -14.41 -2.81
CA GLN A 97 -1.04 -15.57 -2.93
C GLN A 97 0.08 -15.32 -3.94
N LEU A 98 -0.23 -14.70 -5.09
CA LEU A 98 0.75 -14.30 -6.09
C LEU A 98 1.73 -13.28 -5.51
N GLU A 99 1.24 -12.24 -4.84
CA GLU A 99 2.09 -11.23 -4.21
C GLU A 99 3.03 -11.81 -3.17
N LYS A 100 2.50 -12.64 -2.27
CA LYS A 100 3.29 -13.31 -1.24
C LYS A 100 4.38 -14.18 -1.87
N THR A 101 4.03 -14.97 -2.89
CA THR A 101 4.98 -15.83 -3.61
C THR A 101 6.11 -15.02 -4.25
N ARG A 102 5.79 -13.89 -4.91
CA ARG A 102 6.78 -12.99 -5.50
C ARG A 102 7.68 -12.35 -4.44
N PHE A 103 7.09 -11.88 -3.34
CA PHE A 103 7.83 -11.27 -2.24
C PHE A 103 8.83 -12.25 -1.61
N GLU A 104 8.37 -13.46 -1.27
CA GLU A 104 9.21 -14.51 -0.69
C GLU A 104 10.36 -14.88 -1.63
N TYR A 105 10.06 -15.11 -2.92
CA TYR A 105 11.08 -15.41 -3.92
C TYR A 105 12.14 -14.31 -4.04
N HIS A 106 11.74 -13.04 -4.14
CA HIS A 106 12.70 -11.94 -4.25
C HIS A 106 13.60 -11.81 -3.02
N ASN A 107 13.06 -12.04 -1.82
CA ASN A 107 13.86 -12.02 -0.59
C ASN A 107 14.84 -13.20 -0.56
N THR A 108 14.37 -14.42 -0.78
CA THR A 108 15.23 -15.62 -0.76
C THR A 108 16.31 -15.54 -1.84
N ARG A 109 15.95 -15.08 -3.05
CA ARG A 109 16.89 -14.91 -4.15
C ARG A 109 17.96 -13.87 -3.85
N LYS A 110 17.59 -12.76 -3.22
CA LYS A 110 18.54 -11.73 -2.80
C LYS A 110 19.58 -12.30 -1.83
N GLU A 111 19.15 -13.06 -0.83
CA GLU A 111 20.09 -13.68 0.12
C GLU A 111 20.96 -14.75 -0.57
N ALA A 112 20.38 -15.58 -1.44
CA ALA A 112 21.15 -16.57 -2.21
C ALA A 112 22.23 -15.93 -3.10
N LEU A 113 21.94 -14.76 -3.70
CA LEU A 113 22.91 -14.02 -4.50
C LEU A 113 24.02 -13.40 -3.65
N LYS A 114 23.72 -12.89 -2.46
CA LYS A 114 24.75 -12.42 -1.52
C LYS A 114 25.69 -13.55 -1.10
N GLU A 115 25.13 -14.74 -0.83
CA GLU A 115 25.93 -15.91 -0.50
C GLU A 115 26.81 -16.34 -1.67
N LEU A 116 26.26 -16.36 -2.89
CA LEU A 116 27.05 -16.64 -4.10
C LEU A 116 28.17 -15.62 -4.29
N GLN A 117 27.88 -14.32 -4.13
CA GLN A 117 28.88 -13.26 -4.17
C GLN A 117 30.01 -13.51 -3.17
N LYS A 118 29.67 -13.85 -1.92
CA LYS A 118 30.65 -14.19 -0.89
C LYS A 118 31.53 -15.37 -1.32
N LEU A 119 30.94 -16.46 -1.84
CA LEU A 119 31.69 -17.63 -2.32
C LEU A 119 32.69 -17.25 -3.43
N THR A 120 32.28 -16.36 -4.34
CA THR A 120 33.15 -15.88 -5.43
C THR A 120 34.25 -14.93 -4.95
N GLU A 121 33.97 -14.10 -3.94
CA GLU A 121 34.96 -13.16 -3.37
C GLU A 121 36.00 -13.88 -2.50
N THR A 122 35.62 -14.95 -1.80
CA THR A 122 36.52 -15.73 -0.95
C THR A 122 37.26 -16.84 -1.70
N ASN A 123 37.17 -16.89 -3.04
CA ASN A 123 37.74 -17.95 -3.88
C ASN A 123 37.46 -19.37 -3.33
N GLU A 124 36.21 -19.60 -2.93
CA GLU A 124 35.77 -20.92 -2.47
C GLU A 124 35.83 -21.96 -3.60
N SER A 125 35.73 -23.25 -3.24
CA SER A 125 35.86 -24.30 -4.25
C SER A 125 34.80 -24.22 -5.34
N GLU A 126 35.20 -24.52 -6.58
CA GLU A 126 34.31 -24.56 -7.75
C GLU A 126 33.07 -25.42 -7.49
N GLN A 127 33.22 -26.50 -6.72
CA GLN A 127 32.11 -27.37 -6.33
C GLN A 127 31.06 -26.65 -5.45
N LYS A 128 31.48 -25.82 -4.49
CA LYS A 128 30.57 -25.04 -3.65
C LYS A 128 29.86 -23.96 -4.47
N VAL A 129 30.59 -23.27 -5.34
CA VAL A 129 30.03 -22.26 -6.26
C VAL A 129 28.99 -22.91 -7.18
N LYS A 130 29.32 -24.05 -7.78
CA LYS A 130 28.40 -24.82 -8.64
C LYS A 130 27.14 -25.26 -7.88
N SER A 131 27.29 -25.81 -6.68
CA SER A 131 26.14 -26.20 -5.85
C SER A 131 25.20 -25.00 -5.61
N LYS A 132 25.74 -23.83 -5.27
CA LYS A 132 24.94 -22.63 -5.03
C LYS A 132 24.25 -22.11 -6.30
N LEU A 133 24.91 -22.22 -7.45
CA LEU A 133 24.29 -21.89 -8.75
C LEU A 133 23.12 -22.82 -9.06
N ASP A 134 23.27 -24.12 -8.80
CA ASP A 134 22.21 -25.10 -9.05
C ASP A 134 21.01 -24.90 -8.11
N ASP A 135 21.25 -24.53 -6.85
CA ASP A 135 20.19 -24.13 -5.91
C ASP A 135 19.40 -22.92 -6.43
N ILE A 136 20.10 -21.88 -6.90
CA ILE A 136 19.46 -20.67 -7.46
C ILE A 136 18.64 -21.02 -8.70
N LYS A 137 19.17 -21.84 -9.62
CA LYS A 137 18.44 -22.27 -10.82
C LYS A 137 17.18 -23.06 -10.47
N SER A 138 17.27 -23.98 -9.49
CA SER A 138 16.14 -24.77 -9.02
C SER A 138 15.05 -23.89 -8.43
N MET A 139 15.44 -22.94 -7.56
CA MET A 139 14.53 -21.95 -6.97
C MET A 139 13.87 -21.07 -8.04
N ASP A 140 14.63 -20.55 -9.01
CA ASP A 140 14.11 -19.74 -10.12
C ASP A 140 13.08 -20.54 -10.92
N LYS A 141 13.36 -21.81 -11.24
CA LYS A 141 12.42 -22.69 -11.96
C LYS A 141 11.11 -22.90 -11.18
N VAL A 142 11.20 -23.29 -9.91
CA VAL A 142 10.01 -23.52 -9.06
C VAL A 142 9.18 -22.24 -8.93
N PHE A 143 9.84 -21.10 -8.81
CA PHE A 143 9.16 -19.80 -8.76
C PHE A 143 8.40 -19.51 -10.06
N PHE A 144 9.04 -19.63 -11.22
CA PHE A 144 8.39 -19.31 -12.50
C PHE A 144 7.20 -20.23 -12.80
N GLU A 145 7.31 -21.51 -12.48
CA GLU A 145 6.20 -22.46 -12.61
C GLU A 145 5.01 -22.04 -11.73
N LYS A 146 5.26 -21.70 -10.47
CA LYS A 146 4.22 -21.28 -9.52
C LYS A 146 3.62 -19.92 -9.89
N ASP A 147 4.44 -18.97 -10.33
CA ASP A 147 3.99 -17.65 -10.78
C ASP A 147 3.03 -17.79 -11.97
N LEU A 148 3.42 -18.58 -12.97
CA LEU A 148 2.61 -18.84 -14.15
C LEU A 148 1.28 -19.52 -13.79
N GLN A 149 1.30 -20.52 -12.91
CA GLN A 149 0.08 -21.19 -12.44
C GLN A 149 -0.89 -20.21 -11.75
N LEU A 150 -0.37 -19.34 -10.88
CA LEU A 150 -1.19 -18.34 -10.17
C LEU A 150 -1.74 -17.28 -11.14
N VAL A 151 -0.94 -16.80 -12.09
CA VAL A 151 -1.39 -15.86 -13.13
C VAL A 151 -2.48 -16.49 -14.00
N ASN A 152 -2.31 -17.75 -14.43
CA ASN A 152 -3.33 -18.46 -15.20
C ASN A 152 -4.62 -18.66 -14.41
N THR A 153 -4.51 -19.00 -13.13
CA THR A 153 -5.66 -19.10 -12.24
C THR A 153 -6.40 -17.75 -12.14
N LEU A 154 -5.67 -16.65 -11.94
CA LEU A 154 -6.25 -15.31 -11.89
C LEU A 154 -6.96 -14.94 -13.20
N ASN A 155 -6.33 -15.23 -14.34
CA ASN A 155 -6.91 -14.97 -15.66
C ASN A 155 -8.20 -15.75 -15.90
N SER A 156 -8.38 -16.93 -15.29
CA SER A 156 -9.62 -17.71 -15.41
C SER A 156 -10.85 -17.02 -14.81
N TYR A 157 -10.65 -16.07 -13.87
CA TYR A 157 -11.73 -15.26 -13.31
C TYR A 157 -12.06 -14.02 -14.14
N LEU A 158 -11.16 -13.64 -15.06
CA LEU A 158 -11.21 -12.37 -15.77
C LEU A 158 -11.70 -12.56 -17.21
N THR A 159 -12.45 -11.58 -17.72
CA THR A 159 -12.67 -11.44 -19.17
C THR A 159 -11.37 -11.05 -19.89
N SER A 160 -11.27 -11.28 -21.20
CA SER A 160 -10.07 -10.92 -21.97
C SER A 160 -9.69 -9.43 -21.87
N SER A 161 -10.69 -8.54 -21.78
CA SER A 161 -10.46 -7.11 -21.55
C SER A 161 -9.81 -6.86 -20.18
N GLN A 162 -10.32 -7.53 -19.14
CA GLN A 162 -9.77 -7.42 -17.79
C GLN A 162 -8.39 -8.08 -17.68
N GLN A 163 -8.12 -9.18 -18.39
CA GLN A 163 -6.80 -9.80 -18.48
C GLN A 163 -5.77 -8.83 -19.08
N ALA A 164 -6.11 -8.13 -20.17
CA ALA A 164 -5.24 -7.12 -20.76
C ALA A 164 -4.94 -5.99 -19.76
N LYS A 165 -5.97 -5.49 -19.07
CA LYS A 165 -5.78 -4.49 -18.00
C LYS A 165 -4.93 -5.02 -16.85
N PHE A 166 -5.09 -6.29 -16.49
CA PHE A 166 -4.31 -6.91 -15.43
C PHE A 166 -2.82 -6.98 -15.79
N ILE A 167 -2.49 -7.32 -17.04
CA ILE A 167 -1.11 -7.30 -17.54
C ILE A 167 -0.54 -5.88 -17.45
N ILE A 168 -1.27 -4.88 -17.93
CA ILE A 168 -0.87 -3.46 -17.88
C ILE A 168 -0.70 -3.00 -16.43
N PHE A 169 -1.60 -3.43 -15.52
CA PHE A 169 -1.50 -3.14 -14.10
C PHE A 169 -0.21 -3.73 -13.53
N GLN A 170 0.10 -5.00 -13.79
CA GLN A 170 1.32 -5.63 -13.27
C GLN A 170 2.61 -4.91 -13.70
N ASP A 171 2.67 -4.43 -14.95
CA ASP A 171 3.84 -3.71 -15.47
C ASP A 171 3.99 -2.30 -14.86
N ASN A 172 2.90 -1.54 -14.82
CA ASN A 172 2.94 -0.15 -14.38
C ASN A 172 2.98 0.01 -12.85
N TYR A 173 2.36 -0.92 -12.13
CA TYR A 173 2.09 -0.78 -10.70
C TYR A 173 3.36 -0.57 -9.88
N TRP A 174 4.44 -1.31 -10.17
CA TRP A 174 5.69 -1.18 -9.42
C TRP A 174 6.35 0.19 -9.60
N ARG A 175 6.20 0.82 -10.77
CA ARG A 175 6.68 2.18 -11.01
C ARG A 175 5.88 3.19 -10.20
N ASP A 176 4.56 3.13 -10.29
CA ASP A 176 3.65 4.04 -9.59
C ASP A 176 3.81 3.92 -8.07
N MET A 177 3.94 2.70 -7.57
CA MET A 177 4.05 2.44 -6.13
C MET A 177 5.38 2.83 -5.51
N ARG A 178 6.48 2.68 -6.24
CA ARG A 178 7.76 3.23 -5.76
C ARG A 178 7.68 4.74 -5.58
N GLN A 179 6.99 5.45 -6.47
CA GLN A 179 6.80 6.89 -6.33
C GLN A 179 5.94 7.23 -5.12
N ILE A 180 4.80 6.56 -4.95
CA ILE A 180 3.89 6.77 -3.80
C ILE A 180 4.64 6.50 -2.49
N MET A 181 5.41 5.41 -2.41
CA MET A 181 6.18 5.08 -1.21
C MET A 181 7.27 6.10 -0.89
N ARG A 182 7.93 6.67 -1.90
CA ARG A 182 8.91 7.76 -1.69
C ARG A 182 8.24 8.99 -1.11
N ASN A 183 7.15 9.43 -1.73
CA ASN A 183 6.39 10.60 -1.27
C ASN A 183 5.87 10.41 0.16
N LEU A 184 5.34 9.22 0.48
CA LEU A 184 4.85 8.90 1.82
C LEU A 184 5.97 8.91 2.87
N LYS A 185 7.15 8.38 2.56
CA LYS A 185 8.32 8.43 3.45
C LYS A 185 8.79 9.85 3.70
N GLU A 186 8.83 10.70 2.66
CA GLU A 186 9.19 12.11 2.79
C GLU A 186 8.21 12.86 3.69
N ILE A 187 6.90 12.64 3.53
CA ILE A 187 5.87 13.24 4.39
C ILE A 187 6.04 12.79 5.85
N ALA A 188 6.26 11.50 6.09
CA ALA A 188 6.47 10.98 7.45
C ALA A 188 7.72 11.61 8.12
N ALA A 189 8.82 11.73 7.37
CA ALA A 189 10.06 12.35 7.87
C ALA A 189 9.89 13.84 8.19
N LEU A 190 9.13 14.58 7.36
CA LEU A 190 8.82 16.00 7.61
C LEU A 190 7.99 16.18 8.88
N LYS A 191 6.98 15.33 9.10
CA LYS A 191 6.18 15.36 10.34
C LYS A 191 6.98 15.02 11.59
N GLU A 192 7.88 14.05 11.50
CA GLU A 192 8.77 13.71 12.62
C GLU A 192 9.69 14.89 12.99
N LYS A 193 10.21 15.61 11.98
CA LYS A 193 11.03 16.81 12.17
C LYS A 193 10.23 17.97 12.78
N GLU A 194 9.00 18.20 12.30
CA GLU A 194 8.10 19.22 12.85
C GLU A 194 7.75 18.95 14.32
N ASN A 195 7.44 17.68 14.66
CA ASN A 195 7.20 17.30 16.05
C ASN A 195 8.44 17.52 16.92
N LYS A 196 9.65 17.13 16.46
CA LYS A 196 10.90 17.38 17.21
C LYS A 196 11.18 18.88 17.44
N MET A 197 10.81 19.75 16.51
CA MET A 197 10.94 21.20 16.66
C MET A 197 9.92 21.80 17.63
N LYS A 198 8.68 21.28 17.67
CA LYS A 198 7.64 21.74 18.59
C LYS A 198 7.87 21.32 20.04
N PHE A 199 8.71 20.32 20.29
CA PHE A 199 9.02 19.80 21.64
C PHE A 199 10.46 20.08 22.12
N GLN A 200 11.19 21.01 21.51
CA GLN A 200 12.36 21.64 22.14
C GLN A 200 11.91 22.94 22.83
N PRO A 201 11.54 22.94 24.13
CA PRO A 201 11.40 24.18 24.86
C PRO A 201 12.79 24.82 24.98
N GLU A 202 12.83 26.13 24.81
CA GLU A 202 13.98 27.00 25.02
C GLU A 202 14.75 26.63 26.30
N ILE A 203 15.83 25.86 26.17
CA ILE A 203 16.89 25.80 27.18
C ILE A 203 18.00 26.75 26.73
N LEU A 204 17.68 28.02 26.50
CA LEU A 204 18.64 29.08 26.18
C LEU A 204 18.06 30.45 26.54
N SER A 205 17.61 30.61 27.79
CA SER A 205 17.38 31.93 28.40
C SER A 205 17.62 31.88 29.91
N LYS A 206 18.79 31.37 30.31
CA LYS A 206 19.40 31.69 31.61
C LYS A 206 20.90 31.81 31.44
N GLU A 207 21.35 32.99 31.04
CA GLU A 207 22.61 33.58 31.48
C GLU A 207 22.34 35.02 31.93
#